data_AF-A0A5A5U0M9-F1
#
_entry.id   AF-A0A5A5U0M9-F1
#
_cell.length_a   1.000
_cell.length_b   1.000
_cell.length_c   1.000
_cell.angle_alpha   90.00
_cell.angle_beta   90.00
_cell.angle_gamma   90.00
#
_symmetry.space_group_name_H-M   'P 1'
#
loop_
_entity.id
_entity.type
_entity.pdbx_description
1 polymer ?
#
loop_
_entity_poly.entity_id
_entity_poly.type
_entity_poly.pdbx_seq_one_letter_code
_entity_poly.pdbx_strand_id
1 'polypeptide(L)'
;MLPNSVSNVGFSYPQIYVDGWLQKDFNSINNGMVKKQFELIKFNTTLLNRSTFDFENMINEVSDPQFTNNLNQILGAYNNGWFYVSASAIGGLIEMLLYKTAVNYGKDNFETQRDKITKKNYVKKMHELRNFTKSFNEDQQIHFDSLDELTMDRDYLTRNAVSHYTTGFVNEREIESLFIALSNTYIRYFLPSKHYAQNNL
;
A
#
# COMPACT_ATOMS: atom_id res chain seq x y z
N MET A 1 -48.62 -19.15 11.01
CA MET A 1 -48.56 -19.17 12.49
C MET A 1 -47.41 -18.27 12.91
N LEU A 2 -47.72 -17.16 13.58
CA LEU A 2 -46.74 -16.27 14.21
C LEU A 2 -46.38 -16.83 15.61
N PRO A 3 -45.21 -16.50 16.18
CA PRO A 3 -44.83 -16.94 17.51
C PRO A 3 -45.83 -16.45 18.57
N ASN A 4 -46.18 -17.31 19.53
CA ASN A 4 -47.23 -17.12 20.54
C ASN A 4 -46.94 -16.07 21.63
N SER A 5 -46.08 -15.07 21.39
CA SER A 5 -45.76 -14.02 22.39
C SER A 5 -46.40 -12.67 22.10
N VAL A 6 -47.42 -12.60 21.23
CA VAL A 6 -48.18 -11.37 20.97
C VAL A 6 -49.64 -11.58 21.31
N SER A 7 -49.91 -11.92 22.57
CA SER A 7 -51.26 -11.88 23.15
C SER A 7 -51.49 -10.53 23.81
N ASN A 8 -52.24 -9.69 23.09
CA ASN A 8 -53.04 -8.54 23.56
C ASN A 8 -52.69 -7.95 24.93
N VAL A 9 -51.89 -6.88 24.93
CA VAL A 9 -51.89 -5.88 26.01
C VAL A 9 -51.92 -4.50 25.35
N GLY A 10 -52.80 -3.64 25.85
CA GLY A 10 -53.28 -2.41 25.22
C GLY A 10 -52.23 -1.47 24.62
N PHE A 11 -52.69 -0.71 23.63
CA PHE A 11 -52.00 0.38 22.93
C PHE A 11 -51.00 1.16 23.82
N SER A 12 -49.72 0.81 23.72
CA SER A 12 -48.52 1.60 24.11
C SER A 12 -47.23 0.78 23.96
N TYR A 13 -47.31 -0.55 24.05
CA TYR A 13 -46.13 -1.42 24.09
C TYR A 13 -45.37 -1.63 22.77
N PRO A 14 -46.01 -1.72 21.58
CA PRO A 14 -45.27 -1.94 20.32
C PRO A 14 -44.37 -0.75 19.97
N GLN A 15 -44.87 0.47 20.20
CA GLN A 15 -44.12 1.70 19.93
C GLN A 15 -42.90 1.79 20.86
N ILE A 16 -43.08 1.54 22.16
CA ILE A 16 -41.98 1.54 23.13
C ILE A 16 -40.91 0.50 22.78
N TYR A 17 -41.33 -0.69 22.32
CA TYR A 17 -40.40 -1.73 21.90
C TYR A 17 -39.63 -1.34 20.64
N VAL A 18 -40.33 -0.80 19.63
CA VAL A 18 -39.71 -0.33 18.38
C VAL A 18 -38.77 0.84 18.64
N ASP A 19 -39.17 1.81 19.46
CA ASP A 19 -38.35 2.97 19.82
C ASP A 19 -37.11 2.53 20.62
N GLY A 20 -37.27 1.59 21.56
CA GLY A 20 -36.15 1.01 22.32
C GLY A 20 -35.19 0.21 21.44
N TRP A 21 -35.71 -0.54 20.47
CA TRP A 21 -34.88 -1.27 19.50
C TRP A 21 -34.13 -0.30 18.58
N LEU A 22 -34.83 0.70 18.01
CA LEU A 22 -34.24 1.73 17.15
C LEU A 22 -33.18 2.55 17.89
N GLN A 23 -33.42 2.91 19.14
CA GLN A 23 -32.45 3.66 19.93
C GLN A 23 -31.22 2.81 20.25
N LYS A 24 -31.39 1.52 20.55
CA LYS A 24 -30.28 0.59 20.77
C LYS A 24 -29.46 0.38 19.49
N ASP A 25 -30.14 0.23 18.35
CA ASP A 25 -29.50 0.02 17.06
C ASP A 25 -28.78 1.30 16.60
N PHE A 26 -29.44 2.47 16.71
CA PHE A 26 -28.83 3.77 16.46
C PHE A 26 -27.63 4.03 17.37
N ASN A 27 -27.71 3.73 18.67
CA ASN A 27 -26.58 3.91 19.58
C ASN A 27 -25.45 2.90 19.31
N SER A 28 -25.75 1.66 18.91
CA SER A 28 -24.76 0.67 18.50
C SER A 28 -24.02 1.14 17.23
N ILE A 29 -24.78 1.60 16.25
CA ILE A 29 -24.27 2.14 15.00
C ILE A 29 -23.47 3.42 15.27
N ASN A 30 -24.01 4.37 16.03
CA ASN A 30 -23.37 5.65 16.31
C ASN A 30 -22.13 5.48 17.19
N ASN A 31 -22.13 4.58 18.18
CA ASN A 31 -20.91 4.23 18.92
C ASN A 31 -19.88 3.50 18.04
N GLY A 32 -20.32 2.77 17.01
CA GLY A 32 -19.45 2.19 15.98
C GLY A 32 -18.94 3.21 14.94
N MET A 33 -19.70 4.29 14.69
CA MET A 33 -19.39 5.37 13.73
C MET A 33 -18.61 6.53 14.35
N VAL A 34 -18.75 6.78 15.66
CA VAL A 34 -17.87 7.64 16.47
C VAL A 34 -16.56 6.87 16.72
N LYS A 35 -15.89 6.47 15.63
CA LYS A 35 -14.48 6.12 15.70
C LYS A 35 -13.74 7.41 16.03
N LYS A 36 -13.06 7.41 17.19
CA LYS A 36 -12.05 8.43 17.51
C LYS A 36 -11.23 8.73 16.26
N GLN A 37 -11.02 10.01 16.00
CA GLN A 37 -10.01 10.51 15.07
C GLN A 37 -8.74 9.68 15.23
N PHE A 38 -8.30 9.06 14.11
CA PHE A 38 -7.07 8.28 13.92
C PHE A 38 -6.24 8.12 15.21
N GLU A 39 -6.55 7.13 16.05
CA GLU A 39 -5.52 6.67 16.97
C GLU A 39 -4.48 5.99 16.07
N LEU A 40 -3.29 6.60 15.99
CA LEU A 40 -2.10 5.96 15.43
C LEU A 40 -1.95 4.62 16.15
N ILE A 41 -2.48 3.54 15.57
CA ILE A 41 -2.18 2.20 16.05
C ILE A 41 -0.71 2.00 15.73
N LYS A 42 0.14 2.29 16.74
CA LYS A 42 1.53 1.86 16.74
C LYS A 42 1.51 0.37 16.52
N PHE A 43 2.12 -0.05 15.41
CA PHE A 43 2.66 -1.38 15.15
C PHE A 43 2.05 -2.50 16.00
N ASN A 44 1.02 -3.17 15.47
CA ASN A 44 0.57 -4.43 16.06
C ASN A 44 1.66 -5.47 15.79
N THR A 45 2.40 -5.85 16.83
CA THR A 45 3.51 -6.82 16.83
C THR A 45 3.09 -8.24 16.42
N THR A 46 1.81 -8.50 16.17
CA THR A 46 1.27 -9.86 16.09
C THR A 46 0.50 -10.23 14.81
N LEU A 47 0.24 -9.33 13.85
CA LEU A 47 -0.62 -9.70 12.70
C LEU A 47 -0.16 -9.34 11.28
N LEU A 48 1.06 -8.82 11.12
CA LEU A 48 1.77 -8.92 9.84
C LEU A 48 3.18 -9.36 10.20
N ASN A 49 3.52 -10.58 9.79
CA ASN A 49 4.82 -11.19 10.02
C ASN A 49 5.92 -10.18 9.73
N ARG A 50 6.52 -9.66 10.80
CA ARG A 50 7.74 -8.84 10.79
C ARG A 50 8.85 -9.51 9.93
N SER A 51 8.74 -10.80 9.67
CA SER A 51 9.62 -11.62 8.84
C SER A 51 9.35 -11.65 7.33
N THR A 52 8.13 -11.40 6.82
CA THR A 52 7.83 -11.72 5.40
C THR A 52 8.35 -10.67 4.43
N PHE A 53 8.34 -9.39 4.82
CA PHE A 53 8.65 -8.27 3.92
C PHE A 53 9.78 -7.35 4.41
N ASP A 54 10.34 -7.62 5.60
CA ASP A 54 11.46 -6.89 6.21
C ASP A 54 11.35 -5.35 6.11
N PHE A 55 10.13 -4.81 6.34
CA PHE A 55 9.85 -3.37 6.18
C PHE A 55 10.67 -2.49 7.13
N GLU A 56 11.10 -3.02 8.27
CA GLU A 56 11.97 -2.31 9.22
C GLU A 56 13.32 -1.99 8.59
N ASN A 57 13.96 -2.99 7.99
CA ASN A 57 15.21 -2.81 7.25
C ASN A 57 15.00 -1.90 6.04
N MET A 58 13.90 -2.08 5.29
CA MET A 58 13.55 -1.20 4.17
C MET A 58 13.46 0.28 4.59
N ILE A 59 12.80 0.57 5.72
CA ILE A 59 12.70 1.93 6.28
C ILE A 59 14.09 2.48 6.62
N ASN A 60 14.91 1.69 7.30
CA ASN A 60 16.25 2.10 7.71
C ASN A 60 17.15 2.36 6.50
N GLU A 61 17.07 1.50 5.48
CA GLU A 61 17.90 1.58 4.29
C GLU A 61 17.49 2.72 3.35
N VAL A 62 16.17 2.96 3.20
CA VAL A 62 15.65 4.08 2.41
C VAL A 62 15.90 5.42 3.10
N SER A 63 15.90 5.46 4.43
CA SER A 63 16.22 6.62 5.27
C SER A 63 15.51 7.91 4.85
N ASP A 64 14.23 7.80 4.48
CA ASP A 64 13.42 8.93 4.03
C ASP A 64 12.17 9.09 4.93
N PRO A 65 12.02 10.22 5.65
CA PRO A 65 10.89 10.43 6.55
C PRO A 65 9.52 10.35 5.87
N GLN A 66 9.40 10.81 4.62
CA GLN A 66 8.15 10.74 3.87
C GLN A 66 7.82 9.29 3.49
N PHE A 67 8.82 8.51 3.06
CA PHE A 67 8.65 7.08 2.81
C PHE A 67 8.13 6.36 4.05
N THR A 68 8.82 6.57 5.18
CA THR A 68 8.50 5.95 6.47
C THR A 68 7.10 6.29 6.94
N ASN A 69 6.72 7.58 6.87
CA ASN A 69 5.39 8.02 7.27
C ASN A 69 4.29 7.43 6.38
N ASN A 70 4.52 7.32 5.08
CA ASN A 70 3.56 6.75 4.15
C ASN A 70 3.42 5.23 4.36
N LEU A 71 4.53 4.50 4.51
CA LEU A 71 4.50 3.06 4.79
C LEU A 71 3.80 2.75 6.11
N ASN A 72 4.07 3.53 7.17
CA ASN A 72 3.38 3.38 8.44
C ASN A 72 1.86 3.59 8.33
N GLN A 73 1.42 4.58 7.55
CA GLN A 73 -0.01 4.81 7.31
C GLN A 73 -0.66 3.68 6.52
N ILE A 74 0.03 3.15 5.50
CA ILE A 74 -0.41 2.01 4.70
C ILE A 74 -0.58 0.77 5.58
N LEU A 75 0.43 0.44 6.38
CA LEU A 75 0.38 -0.70 7.31
C LEU A 75 -0.72 -0.50 8.37
N GLY A 76 -0.89 0.72 8.85
CA GLY A 76 -2.00 1.09 9.73
C GLY A 76 -3.36 0.82 9.09
N ALA A 77 -3.56 1.23 7.83
CA ALA A 77 -4.79 0.97 7.09
C ALA A 77 -5.02 -0.53 6.88
N TYR A 78 -4.00 -1.28 6.45
CA TYR A 78 -4.07 -2.73 6.28
C TYR A 78 -4.49 -3.44 7.57
N ASN A 79 -3.83 -3.13 8.71
CA ASN A 79 -4.11 -3.77 9.99
C ASN A 79 -5.53 -3.48 10.52
N ASN A 80 -6.16 -2.40 10.05
CA ASN A 80 -7.55 -2.05 10.36
C ASN A 80 -8.57 -2.64 9.37
N GLY A 81 -8.12 -3.45 8.41
CA GLY A 81 -8.96 -4.00 7.34
C GLY A 81 -9.35 -2.96 6.28
N TRP A 82 -8.71 -1.78 6.25
CA TRP A 82 -8.96 -0.73 5.26
C TRP A 82 -8.16 -1.00 4.00
N PHE A 83 -8.50 -2.13 3.39
CA PHE A 83 -7.72 -2.73 2.33
C PHE A 83 -7.63 -1.84 1.09
N TYR A 84 -8.73 -1.22 0.68
CA TYR A 84 -8.73 -0.26 -0.41
C TYR A 84 -7.80 0.93 -0.17
N VAL A 85 -7.84 1.52 1.03
CA VAL A 85 -6.98 2.66 1.41
C VAL A 85 -5.51 2.26 1.38
N SER A 86 -5.18 1.10 1.94
CA SER A 86 -3.83 0.54 1.89
C SER A 86 -3.35 0.35 0.44
N ALA A 87 -4.14 -0.36 -0.38
CA ALA A 87 -3.77 -0.69 -1.75
C ALA A 87 -3.57 0.55 -2.64
N SER A 88 -4.46 1.55 -2.52
CA SER A 88 -4.38 2.78 -3.32
C SER A 88 -3.10 3.59 -3.06
N ALA A 89 -2.51 3.48 -1.86
CA ALA A 89 -1.33 4.25 -1.47
C ALA A 89 0.01 3.54 -1.74
N ILE A 90 0.06 2.21 -1.85
CA ILE A 90 1.31 1.45 -2.06
C ILE A 90 2.01 1.84 -3.37
N GLY A 91 1.25 2.14 -4.42
CA GLY A 91 1.82 2.56 -5.71
C GLY A 91 2.77 3.76 -5.58
N GLY A 92 2.45 4.73 -4.71
CA GLY A 92 3.31 5.88 -4.48
C GLY A 92 4.66 5.53 -3.85
N LEU A 93 4.72 4.49 -3.01
CA LEU A 93 5.98 4.00 -2.45
C LEU A 93 6.85 3.31 -3.50
N ILE A 94 6.24 2.50 -4.38
CA ILE A 94 6.94 1.87 -5.51
C ILE A 94 7.54 2.94 -6.43
N GLU A 95 6.74 3.92 -6.83
CA GLU A 95 7.20 5.04 -7.66
C GLU A 95 8.33 5.83 -6.99
N MET A 96 8.23 6.06 -5.68
CA MET A 96 9.26 6.74 -4.91
C MET A 96 10.58 5.96 -4.88
N LEU A 97 10.54 4.62 -4.74
CA LEU A 97 11.74 3.79 -4.81
C LEU A 97 12.36 3.79 -6.20
N LEU A 98 11.55 3.69 -7.26
CA LEU A 98 12.03 3.75 -8.65
C LEU A 98 12.67 5.11 -8.96
N TYR A 99 12.07 6.20 -8.48
CA TYR A 99 12.64 7.54 -8.62
C TYR A 99 13.98 7.66 -7.87
N LYS A 100 14.02 7.23 -6.60
CA LYS A 100 15.28 7.22 -5.81
C LYS A 100 16.36 6.36 -6.45
N THR A 101 15.99 5.23 -7.06
CA THR A 101 16.91 4.37 -7.82
C THR A 101 17.60 5.17 -8.92
N ALA A 102 16.83 5.90 -9.73
CA ALA A 102 17.38 6.74 -10.78
C ALA A 102 18.27 7.86 -10.22
N VAL A 103 17.87 8.50 -9.11
CA VAL A 103 18.66 9.54 -8.42
C VAL A 103 20.00 8.99 -7.93
N ASN A 104 20.02 7.82 -7.30
CA ASN A 104 21.24 7.21 -6.77
C ASN A 104 22.28 6.93 -7.87
N TYR A 105 21.85 6.63 -9.09
CA TYR A 105 22.74 6.49 -10.26
C TYR A 105 23.03 7.82 -10.98
N GLY A 106 22.48 8.95 -10.54
CA GLY A 106 22.62 10.25 -11.22
C GLY A 106 21.88 10.33 -12.55
N LYS A 107 20.75 9.63 -12.68
CA LYS A 107 19.92 9.50 -13.90
C LYS A 107 18.48 9.97 -13.68
N ASP A 108 18.29 10.99 -12.87
CA ASP A 108 16.98 11.56 -12.48
C ASP A 108 16.30 12.40 -13.58
N ASN A 109 16.94 12.51 -14.74
CA ASN A 109 16.39 13.08 -15.96
C ASN A 109 15.36 12.11 -16.60
N PHE A 110 14.12 12.18 -16.14
CA PHE A 110 12.99 11.56 -16.85
C PHE A 110 12.60 12.41 -18.08
N GLU A 111 12.09 11.76 -19.13
CA GLU A 111 11.64 12.46 -20.35
C GLU A 111 10.52 13.46 -20.13
N THR A 112 9.70 13.22 -19.11
CA THR A 112 8.62 14.10 -18.72
C THR A 112 8.95 14.80 -17.41
N GLN A 113 8.34 15.97 -17.21
CA GLN A 113 8.42 16.67 -15.93
C GLN A 113 7.97 15.76 -14.78
N ARG A 114 8.53 15.99 -13.59
CA ARG A 114 8.38 15.14 -12.40
C ARG A 114 6.92 14.82 -12.03
N ASP A 115 6.00 15.72 -12.33
CA ASP A 115 4.55 15.61 -12.07
C ASP A 115 3.78 14.77 -13.09
N LYS A 116 4.41 14.39 -14.21
CA LYS A 116 3.78 13.64 -15.32
C LYS A 116 4.50 12.33 -15.64
N ILE A 117 5.25 11.80 -14.68
CA ILE A 117 5.91 10.51 -14.83
C ILE A 117 4.84 9.42 -14.77
N THR A 118 4.81 8.57 -15.80
CA THR A 118 3.91 7.42 -15.88
C THR A 118 4.71 6.11 -15.80
N LYS A 119 4.01 4.99 -15.68
CA LYS A 119 4.61 3.64 -15.81
C LYS A 119 5.57 3.54 -17.00
N LYS A 120 5.17 4.04 -18.18
CA LYS A 120 6.00 3.95 -19.40
C LYS A 120 7.35 4.64 -19.23
N ASN A 121 7.38 5.76 -18.51
CA ASN A 121 8.61 6.49 -18.23
C ASN A 121 9.52 5.69 -17.29
N TYR A 122 8.95 5.05 -16.25
CA TYR A 122 9.72 4.17 -15.37
C TYR A 122 10.26 2.95 -16.11
N VAL A 123 9.45 2.25 -16.91
CA VAL A 123 9.92 1.10 -17.71
C VAL A 123 11.11 1.50 -18.60
N LYS A 124 11.00 2.61 -19.32
CA LYS A 124 12.12 3.08 -20.15
C LYS A 124 13.35 3.45 -19.32
N LYS A 125 13.16 4.09 -18.16
CA LYS A 125 14.26 4.41 -17.25
C LYS A 125 14.92 3.15 -16.72
N MET A 126 14.18 2.09 -16.41
CA MET A 126 14.74 0.82 -15.97
C MET A 126 15.55 0.13 -17.07
N HIS A 127 15.11 0.20 -18.34
CA HIS A 127 15.91 -0.25 -19.48
C HIS A 127 17.20 0.56 -19.66
N GLU A 128 17.14 1.88 -19.48
CA GLU A 128 18.34 2.74 -19.49
C GLU A 128 19.32 2.34 -18.38
N LEU A 129 18.83 2.21 -17.15
CA LEU A 129 19.64 1.85 -15.98
C LEU A 129 20.27 0.47 -16.13
N ARG A 130 19.52 -0.54 -16.58
CA ARG A 130 20.06 -1.87 -16.88
C ARG A 130 21.26 -1.80 -17.83
N ASN A 131 21.15 -1.03 -18.90
CA ASN A 131 22.24 -0.89 -19.87
C ASN A 131 23.44 -0.14 -19.26
N PHE A 132 23.17 0.90 -18.47
CA PHE A 132 24.19 1.68 -17.78
C PHE A 132 24.97 0.87 -16.75
N THR A 133 24.30 0.03 -15.97
CA THR A 133 24.90 -0.73 -14.86
C THR A 133 25.49 -2.07 -15.29
N LYS A 134 25.35 -2.48 -16.56
CA LYS A 134 25.73 -3.83 -17.03
C LYS A 134 27.20 -4.21 -16.76
N SER A 135 28.09 -3.23 -16.66
CA SER A 135 29.51 -3.45 -16.38
C SER A 135 29.90 -3.22 -14.92
N PHE A 136 28.95 -2.95 -14.03
CA PHE A 136 29.21 -2.71 -12.60
C PHE A 136 29.37 -4.03 -11.86
N ASN A 137 29.75 -3.96 -10.58
CA ASN A 137 29.71 -5.14 -9.72
C ASN A 137 28.26 -5.62 -9.57
N GLU A 138 28.06 -6.93 -9.40
CA GLU A 138 26.74 -7.57 -9.37
C GLU A 138 25.79 -6.91 -8.34
N ASP A 139 26.31 -6.54 -7.18
CA ASP A 139 25.57 -5.87 -6.10
C ASP A 139 25.15 -4.43 -6.42
N GLN A 140 25.56 -3.90 -7.56
CA GLN A 140 25.23 -2.58 -8.10
C GLN A 140 24.52 -2.66 -9.46
N GLN A 141 24.27 -3.86 -9.99
CA GLN A 141 23.61 -4.04 -11.29
C GLN A 141 22.09 -3.98 -11.17
N ILE A 142 21.45 -3.36 -12.16
CA ILE A 142 20.01 -3.44 -12.39
C ILE A 142 19.72 -4.53 -13.41
N HIS A 143 19.04 -5.57 -12.94
CA HIS A 143 18.46 -6.61 -13.79
C HIS A 143 17.00 -6.25 -14.05
N PHE A 144 16.71 -5.86 -15.29
CA PHE A 144 15.35 -5.53 -15.74
C PHE A 144 15.07 -6.26 -17.06
N ASP A 145 14.60 -7.50 -16.97
CA ASP A 145 14.26 -8.35 -18.10
C ASP A 145 12.77 -8.28 -18.47
N SER A 146 12.35 -9.13 -19.43
CA SER A 146 10.96 -9.17 -19.88
C SER A 146 9.98 -9.63 -18.79
N LEU A 147 10.41 -10.46 -17.85
CA LEU A 147 9.58 -10.88 -16.71
C LEU A 147 9.40 -9.72 -15.72
N ASP A 148 10.41 -8.88 -15.58
CA ASP A 148 10.38 -7.70 -14.73
C ASP A 148 9.44 -6.62 -15.25
N GLU A 149 9.50 -6.40 -16.56
CA GLU A 149 8.57 -5.52 -17.24
C GLU A 149 7.13 -6.03 -17.12
N LEU A 150 6.91 -7.34 -17.32
CA LEU A 150 5.60 -7.97 -17.11
C LEU A 150 5.11 -7.83 -15.66
N THR A 151 6.01 -8.00 -14.69
CA THR A 151 5.71 -7.86 -13.26
C THR A 151 5.33 -6.42 -12.93
N MET A 152 6.12 -5.45 -13.38
CA MET A 152 5.80 -4.03 -13.23
C MET A 152 4.46 -3.69 -13.89
N ASP A 153 4.17 -4.23 -15.07
CA ASP A 153 2.89 -4.06 -15.76
C ASP A 153 1.72 -4.58 -14.93
N ARG A 154 1.83 -5.80 -14.39
CA ARG A 154 0.83 -6.37 -13.48
C ARG A 154 0.63 -5.47 -12.26
N ASP A 155 1.71 -5.03 -11.61
CA ASP A 155 1.63 -4.26 -10.37
C ASP A 155 0.96 -2.89 -10.61
N TYR A 156 1.29 -2.22 -11.72
CA TYR A 156 0.62 -0.98 -12.12
C TYR A 156 -0.85 -1.21 -12.52
N LEU A 157 -1.18 -2.33 -13.17
CA LEU A 157 -2.57 -2.68 -13.48
C LEU A 157 -3.37 -2.96 -12.20
N THR A 158 -2.82 -3.68 -11.23
CA THR A 158 -3.45 -3.91 -9.92
C THR A 158 -3.67 -2.57 -9.21
N ARG A 159 -2.66 -1.70 -9.16
CA ARG A 159 -2.79 -0.35 -8.60
C ARG A 159 -3.86 0.49 -9.30
N ASN A 160 -3.90 0.45 -10.64
CA ASN A 160 -4.89 1.20 -11.42
C ASN A 160 -6.30 0.63 -11.27
N ALA A 161 -6.44 -0.69 -11.19
CA ALA A 161 -7.71 -1.35 -10.91
C ALA A 161 -8.27 -0.83 -9.58
N VAL A 162 -7.46 -0.86 -8.52
CA VAL A 162 -7.84 -0.30 -7.22
C VAL A 162 -8.19 1.18 -7.34
N SER A 163 -7.29 2.01 -7.89
CA SER A 163 -7.45 3.47 -7.87
C SER A 163 -8.54 4.03 -8.80
N HIS A 164 -8.88 3.36 -9.90
CA HIS A 164 -9.69 3.95 -10.97
C HIS A 164 -10.89 3.12 -11.42
N TYR A 165 -10.90 1.81 -11.17
CA TYR A 165 -11.88 0.90 -11.79
C TYR A 165 -12.62 -0.02 -10.82
N THR A 166 -12.22 -0.08 -9.55
CA THR A 166 -12.95 -0.83 -8.52
C THR A 166 -13.96 0.06 -7.80
N THR A 167 -15.09 -0.52 -7.40
CA THR A 167 -16.12 0.13 -6.57
C THR A 167 -15.70 0.30 -5.10
N GLY A 168 -14.40 0.24 -4.80
CA GLY A 168 -13.86 0.30 -3.43
C GLY A 168 -13.62 -1.07 -2.77
N PHE A 169 -13.78 -2.18 -3.49
CA PHE A 169 -13.53 -3.51 -2.94
C PHE A 169 -12.13 -4.02 -3.31
N VAL A 170 -11.32 -4.25 -2.28
CA VAL A 170 -9.99 -4.87 -2.36
C VAL A 170 -9.89 -5.86 -1.22
N ASN A 171 -9.39 -7.06 -1.49
CA ASN A 171 -9.16 -8.08 -0.48
C ASN A 171 -7.69 -8.07 0.01
N GLU A 172 -7.46 -8.76 1.12
CA GLU A 172 -6.15 -8.85 1.78
C GLU A 172 -5.03 -9.33 0.84
N ARG A 173 -5.29 -10.35 0.02
CA ARG A 173 -4.30 -10.96 -0.88
C ARG A 173 -3.84 -10.00 -1.99
N GLU A 174 -4.74 -9.13 -2.43
CA GLU A 174 -4.40 -8.09 -3.42
C GLU A 174 -3.39 -7.09 -2.84
N ILE A 175 -3.49 -6.78 -1.54
CA ILE A 175 -2.52 -5.91 -0.87
C ILE A 175 -1.21 -6.64 -0.61
N GLU A 176 -1.27 -7.89 -0.17
CA GLU A 176 -0.06 -8.70 -0.01
C GLU A 176 0.72 -8.81 -1.32
N SER A 177 0.02 -8.93 -2.45
CA SER A 177 0.65 -8.88 -3.78
C SER A 177 1.33 -7.54 -4.06
N LEU A 178 0.74 -6.43 -3.64
CA LEU A 178 1.36 -5.09 -3.73
C LEU A 178 2.53 -4.92 -2.74
N PHE A 179 2.51 -5.55 -1.56
CA PHE A 179 3.65 -5.59 -0.64
C PHE A 179 4.83 -6.39 -1.22
N ILE A 180 4.54 -7.50 -1.92
CA ILE A 180 5.55 -8.24 -2.70
C ILE A 180 6.15 -7.33 -3.78
N ALA A 181 5.32 -6.59 -4.52
CA ALA A 181 5.78 -5.64 -5.53
C ALA A 181 6.70 -4.55 -4.96
N LEU A 182 6.31 -3.97 -3.82
CA LEU A 182 7.14 -3.00 -3.08
C LEU A 182 8.48 -3.60 -2.66
N SER A 183 8.46 -4.81 -2.08
CA SER A 183 9.66 -5.50 -1.61
C SER A 183 10.59 -5.86 -2.77
N ASN A 184 10.05 -6.34 -3.89
CA ASN A 184 10.83 -6.61 -5.09
C ASN A 184 11.47 -5.34 -5.65
N THR A 185 10.72 -4.23 -5.70
CA THR A 185 11.24 -2.93 -6.15
C THR A 185 12.39 -2.47 -5.26
N TYR A 186 12.25 -2.64 -3.94
CA TYR A 186 13.29 -2.32 -2.97
C TYR A 186 14.54 -3.18 -3.16
N ILE A 187 14.40 -4.51 -3.13
CA ILE A 187 15.53 -5.44 -3.15
C ILE A 187 16.26 -5.38 -4.49
N ARG A 188 15.52 -5.32 -5.59
CA ARG A 188 16.09 -5.53 -6.93
C ARG A 188 16.57 -4.26 -7.60
N TYR A 189 16.05 -3.10 -7.18
CA TYR A 189 16.39 -1.83 -7.82
C TYR A 189 16.97 -0.82 -6.83
N PHE A 190 16.28 -0.57 -5.72
CA PHE A 190 16.74 0.44 -4.77
C PHE A 190 18.07 0.03 -4.10
N LEU A 191 18.18 -1.21 -3.58
CA LEU A 191 19.41 -1.66 -2.92
C LEU A 191 20.65 -1.59 -3.82
N PRO A 192 20.64 -2.14 -5.07
CA PRO A 192 21.79 -2.00 -5.95
C PRO A 192 22.18 -0.54 -6.23
N SER A 193 21.19 0.32 -6.43
CA SER A 193 21.45 1.75 -6.62
C SER A 193 22.07 2.42 -5.41
N LYS A 194 21.65 2.01 -4.20
CA LYS A 194 22.21 2.53 -2.95
C LYS A 194 23.66 2.10 -2.79
N HIS A 195 23.98 0.84 -3.04
CA HIS A 195 25.36 0.35 -3.01
C HIS A 195 26.24 1.07 -4.03
N TYR A 196 25.70 1.41 -5.20
CA TYR A 196 26.41 2.26 -6.16
C TYR A 196 26.68 3.66 -5.58
N ALA A 197 25.66 4.32 -5.03
CA ALA A 197 25.80 5.66 -4.48
C ALA A 197 26.80 5.71 -3.32
N GLN A 198 26.79 4.73 -2.41
CA GLN A 198 27.72 4.66 -1.28
C GLN A 198 29.18 4.47 -1.68
N ASN A 199 29.43 3.85 -2.84
CA ASN A 199 30.79 3.57 -3.32
C ASN A 199 31.34 4.65 -4.27
N ASN A 200 30.51 5.61 -4.70
CA ASN A 200 30.87 6.64 -5.69
C ASN A 200 30.57 8.08 -5.21
N LEU A 201 30.16 8.26 -3.95
CA LEU A 201 30.07 9.52 -3.23
C LEU A 201 31.25 9.66 -2.27
#